data_AF-A0A950C883-F1
#
_entry.id   AF-A0A950C883-F1
#
_cell.length_a   1.000
_cell.length_b   1.000
_cell.length_c   1.000
_cell.angle_alpha   90.00
_cell.angle_beta   90.00
_cell.angle_gamma   90.00
#
_symmetry.space_group_name_H-M   'P 1'
#
loop_
_entity.id
_entity.type
_entity.pdbx_description
1 polymer ?
#
loop_
_entity_poly.entity_id
_entity_poly.type
_entity_poly.pdbx_seq_one_letter_code
_entity_poly.pdbx_strand_id
1 'polypeptide(L)'
;MRSALHSLLLAAVALFFLNLNIVGTASPSKRFSQDLVYAWFGDEAWLYPRVARGMERSPASASRVVVMIIDEPALALRAVRWPVPLAFHAQLLGELAVLRPRGVLLDFLLIDPAPRRDVCDLLSVAERLHRAGIPLYLAVTRPDDLAPMDAADCRDAAGAPLRVAQVLTPVAVQRQVDGSDFVSRRYPFEQRLPNVAAGSGLASAAVRMYCDTERVPAACVARLARGETPDAGFELAWSPEGDPFNQRWSHTSCKQTTSPVSAVLNEPALPRESPCPPIATLFAGALLSPEEDAALGPGNEDLFGLTGGSFLMVGGNFRGSGDLVTTPMHTLLPGVYYHAVALENLLAFDGHPKVRKEFRNPKLLFYSYDLLVLWILAAIYQWRQRSVQHLQAAQRSPFMLSDAARSWLAPVIARCPTPLWMLGAVAMLLLLAAFKSLQLIAVAATIVLLVAVEMRVAPATEQRDRLKGLLLYIGAMVLSLAVIVLAVWVGYRWLRLPPGDWLGYFSFAAFGFFVAHATILEFGRRVDELYVARKSHGGAR
;
A
#
# COMPACT_ATOMS: atom_id res chain seq x y z
N MET A 1 34.20 6.46 21.38
CA MET A 1 34.01 7.45 20.28
C MET A 1 34.20 6.85 18.88
N ARG A 2 35.38 6.29 18.55
CA ARG A 2 35.68 5.73 17.21
C ARG A 2 34.64 4.73 16.70
N SER A 3 34.18 3.81 17.54
CA SER A 3 33.16 2.81 17.20
C SER A 3 31.82 3.43 16.79
N ALA A 4 31.33 4.38 17.57
CA ALA A 4 30.08 5.08 17.29
C ALA A 4 30.14 5.82 15.94
N LEU A 5 31.25 6.49 15.66
CA LEU A 5 31.46 7.19 14.39
C LEU A 5 31.44 6.24 13.18
N HIS A 6 32.09 5.07 13.28
CA HIS A 6 32.03 4.07 12.20
C HIS A 6 30.62 3.54 11.99
N SER A 7 29.87 3.27 13.07
CA SER A 7 28.49 2.78 12.93
C SER A 7 27.57 3.83 12.30
N LEU A 8 27.78 5.10 12.66
CA LEU A 8 27.03 6.22 12.08
C LEU A 8 27.37 6.39 10.59
N LEU A 9 28.65 6.27 10.21
CA LEU A 9 29.07 6.32 8.81
C LEU A 9 28.43 5.19 7.99
N LEU A 10 28.45 3.96 8.51
CA LEU A 10 27.79 2.82 7.86
C LEU A 10 26.28 3.07 7.69
N ALA A 11 25.64 3.62 8.71
CA ALA A 11 24.22 3.97 8.67
C ALA A 11 23.93 5.09 7.64
N ALA A 12 24.78 6.10 7.55
CA ALA A 12 24.64 7.18 6.57
C ALA A 12 24.82 6.66 5.14
N VAL A 13 25.79 5.79 4.89
CA VAL A 13 25.98 5.13 3.59
C VAL A 13 24.79 4.23 3.26
N ALA A 14 24.28 3.47 4.23
CA ALA A 14 23.09 2.64 4.06
C ALA A 14 21.85 3.49 3.72
N LEU A 15 21.66 4.60 4.43
CA LEU A 15 20.56 5.53 4.19
C LEU A 15 20.66 6.15 2.79
N PHE A 16 21.87 6.52 2.38
CA PHE A 16 22.14 6.99 1.02
C PHE A 16 21.70 5.93 0.00
N PHE A 17 22.16 4.68 0.11
CA PHE A 17 21.76 3.61 -0.82
C PHE A 17 20.27 3.27 -0.78
N LEU A 18 19.62 3.36 0.38
CA LEU A 18 18.19 3.12 0.52
C LEU A 18 17.34 4.18 -0.20
N ASN A 19 17.88 5.38 -0.39
CA ASN A 19 17.22 6.48 -1.10
C ASN A 19 17.83 6.76 -2.48
N LEU A 20 18.93 6.08 -2.83
CA LEU A 20 19.62 6.28 -4.08
C LEU A 20 18.79 5.70 -5.22
N ASN A 21 18.25 6.58 -6.05
CA ASN A 21 17.33 6.21 -7.12
C ASN A 21 17.90 6.52 -8.51
N ILE A 22 19.13 6.08 -8.79
CA ILE A 22 19.84 6.43 -10.04
C ILE A 22 19.07 6.01 -11.30
N VAL A 23 18.38 4.85 -11.25
CA VAL A 23 17.66 4.26 -12.39
C VAL A 23 16.16 4.15 -12.13
N GLY A 24 15.64 4.85 -11.11
CA GLY A 24 14.23 4.70 -10.76
C GLY A 24 13.86 3.36 -10.10
N THR A 25 14.81 2.49 -9.75
CA THR A 25 14.56 1.12 -9.26
C THR A 25 14.12 1.05 -7.80
N ALA A 26 14.42 2.07 -6.98
CA ALA A 26 14.03 2.09 -5.58
C ALA A 26 12.51 2.21 -5.44
N SER A 27 11.83 2.91 -6.35
CA SER A 27 10.38 3.10 -6.29
C SER A 27 9.58 1.85 -6.66
N PRO A 28 9.86 1.08 -7.73
CA PRO A 28 9.26 -0.23 -7.99
C PRO A 28 9.44 -1.21 -6.83
N SER A 29 10.63 -1.28 -6.24
CA SER A 29 10.88 -2.16 -5.09
C SER A 29 10.00 -1.82 -3.89
N LYS A 30 9.92 -0.53 -3.52
CA LYS A 30 9.04 -0.08 -2.42
C LYS A 30 7.57 -0.35 -2.71
N ARG A 31 7.11 -0.10 -3.95
CA ARG A 31 5.72 -0.32 -4.38
C ARG A 31 5.35 -1.80 -4.35
N PHE A 32 6.16 -2.64 -4.96
CA PHE A 32 5.97 -4.09 -4.96
C PHE A 32 5.93 -4.65 -3.53
N SER A 33 6.84 -4.16 -2.68
CA SER A 33 6.88 -4.55 -1.28
C SER A 33 5.64 -4.10 -0.50
N GLN A 34 5.14 -2.89 -0.76
CA GLN A 34 3.88 -2.39 -0.21
C GLN A 34 2.69 -3.23 -0.66
N ASP A 35 2.61 -3.55 -1.96
CA ASP A 35 1.55 -4.36 -2.52
C ASP A 35 1.57 -5.75 -1.86
N LEU A 36 2.73 -6.41 -1.74
CA LEU A 36 2.83 -7.69 -1.03
C LEU A 36 2.32 -7.63 0.42
N VAL A 37 2.67 -6.57 1.17
CA VAL A 37 2.20 -6.41 2.54
C VAL A 37 0.68 -6.26 2.59
N TYR A 38 0.08 -5.46 1.70
CA TYR A 38 -1.38 -5.35 1.63
C TYR A 38 -2.06 -6.62 1.13
N ALA A 39 -1.43 -7.35 0.20
CA ALA A 39 -1.95 -8.62 -0.28
C ALA A 39 -2.05 -9.67 0.83
N TRP A 40 -1.04 -9.74 1.70
CA TRP A 40 -0.96 -10.75 2.75
C TRP A 40 -1.62 -10.35 4.06
N PHE A 41 -1.66 -9.06 4.37
CA PHE A 41 -2.08 -8.55 5.67
C PHE A 41 -3.14 -7.45 5.58
N GLY A 42 -3.68 -7.13 4.40
CA GLY A 42 -4.63 -6.03 4.21
C GLY A 42 -6.00 -6.25 4.86
N ASP A 43 -6.31 -7.48 5.29
CA ASP A 43 -7.49 -7.80 6.11
C ASP A 43 -7.21 -7.73 7.61
N GLU A 44 -5.94 -7.65 8.01
CA GLU A 44 -5.57 -7.62 9.41
C GLU A 44 -5.86 -6.26 10.04
N ALA A 45 -6.62 -6.26 11.13
CA ALA A 45 -7.05 -5.05 11.81
C ALA A 45 -5.88 -4.17 12.30
N TRP A 46 -4.69 -4.76 12.50
CA TRP A 46 -3.49 -4.01 12.87
C TRP A 46 -2.91 -3.20 11.71
N LEU A 47 -3.09 -3.62 10.46
CA LEU A 47 -2.60 -2.94 9.25
C LEU A 47 -3.68 -2.08 8.60
N TYR A 48 -4.92 -2.56 8.60
CA TYR A 48 -6.07 -1.81 8.12
C TYR A 48 -7.23 -2.08 9.08
N PRO A 49 -7.45 -1.19 10.07
CA PRO A 49 -8.52 -1.35 11.03
C PRO A 49 -9.85 -1.14 10.32
N ARG A 50 -10.41 -2.21 9.73
CA ARG A 50 -11.78 -2.17 9.23
C ARG A 50 -12.69 -1.84 10.38
N VAL A 51 -13.58 -0.87 10.17
CA VAL A 51 -14.75 -0.72 11.02
C VAL A 51 -15.43 -2.08 11.02
N ALA A 52 -15.45 -2.78 12.17
CA ALA A 52 -15.82 -4.18 12.27
C ALA A 52 -17.14 -4.44 11.54
N ARG A 53 -17.06 -5.01 10.34
CA ARG A 53 -18.22 -5.33 9.51
C ARG A 53 -18.86 -6.58 10.13
N GLY A 54 -19.87 -6.40 10.98
CA GLY A 54 -20.70 -7.50 11.48
C GLY A 54 -20.59 -7.85 12.97
N MET A 55 -19.88 -7.09 13.80
CA MET A 55 -20.00 -7.21 15.26
C MET A 55 -20.91 -6.09 15.76
N GLU A 56 -22.04 -6.46 16.39
CA GLU A 56 -23.12 -5.61 16.92
C GLU A 56 -22.65 -4.41 17.75
N ARG A 57 -22.06 -3.39 17.12
CA ARG A 57 -22.10 -2.03 17.62
C ARG A 57 -23.36 -1.41 17.04
N SER A 58 -24.16 -0.81 17.92
CA SER A 58 -25.39 -0.09 17.62
C SER A 58 -25.43 0.49 16.19
N PRO A 59 -26.50 0.29 15.42
CA PRO A 59 -26.64 0.69 14.01
C PRO A 59 -26.43 2.19 13.73
N ALA A 60 -26.27 3.01 14.76
CA ALA A 60 -26.03 4.44 14.66
C ALA A 60 -24.56 4.86 14.43
N SER A 61 -23.55 3.97 14.50
CA SER A 61 -22.14 4.44 14.59
C SER A 61 -21.10 3.90 13.59
N ALA A 62 -21.43 2.99 12.68
CA ALA A 62 -20.46 2.51 11.68
C ALA A 62 -20.79 3.08 10.30
N SER A 63 -20.31 4.29 10.01
CA SER A 63 -20.45 4.91 8.70
C SER A 63 -19.84 4.00 7.62
N ARG A 64 -20.69 3.43 6.75
CA ARG A 64 -20.25 2.59 5.62
C ARG A 64 -20.10 3.42 4.36
N VAL A 65 -19.23 2.99 3.44
CA VAL A 65 -19.16 3.51 2.07
C VAL A 65 -19.76 2.45 1.13
N VAL A 66 -20.60 2.89 0.21
CA VAL A 66 -21.28 2.03 -0.78
C VAL A 66 -21.13 2.68 -2.15
N VAL A 67 -20.74 1.89 -3.14
CA VAL A 67 -20.65 2.34 -4.53
C VAL A 67 -21.92 1.92 -5.26
N MET A 68 -22.53 2.87 -5.97
CA MET A 68 -23.61 2.61 -6.91
C MET A 68 -23.09 2.78 -8.34
N ILE A 69 -23.23 1.75 -9.16
CA ILE A 69 -22.79 1.75 -10.55
C ILE A 69 -23.99 1.94 -11.47
N ILE A 70 -23.93 2.99 -12.30
CA ILE A 70 -24.79 3.15 -13.47
C ILE A 70 -24.10 2.44 -14.63
N ASP A 71 -24.81 1.49 -15.24
CA ASP A 71 -24.35 0.71 -16.39
C ASP A 71 -25.39 0.77 -17.53
N GLU A 72 -25.10 0.18 -18.69
CA GLU A 72 -26.03 0.19 -19.82
C GLU A 72 -27.38 -0.51 -19.53
N PRO A 73 -27.45 -1.64 -18.80
CA PRO A 73 -28.71 -2.20 -18.34
C PRO A 73 -29.57 -1.22 -17.54
N ALA A 74 -28.99 -0.49 -16.57
CA ALA A 74 -29.72 0.50 -15.79
C ALA A 74 -30.27 1.65 -16.66
N LEU A 75 -29.49 2.09 -17.65
CA LEU A 75 -29.93 3.10 -18.62
C LEU A 75 -31.07 2.58 -19.51
N ALA A 76 -31.01 1.32 -19.92
CA ALA A 76 -32.03 0.69 -20.76
C ALA A 76 -33.40 0.62 -20.07
N LEU A 77 -33.46 0.42 -18.75
CA LEU A 77 -34.70 0.43 -17.96
C LEU A 77 -35.49 1.74 -18.07
N ARG A 78 -34.81 2.85 -18.40
CA ARG A 78 -35.42 4.17 -18.60
C ARG A 78 -35.37 4.64 -20.06
N ALA A 79 -35.08 3.73 -21.00
CA ALA A 79 -34.91 4.04 -22.42
C ALA A 79 -33.90 5.17 -22.72
N VAL A 80 -32.89 5.32 -21.86
CA VAL A 80 -31.78 6.27 -22.05
C VAL A 80 -30.52 5.53 -22.50
N ARG A 81 -29.52 6.28 -22.97
CA ARG A 81 -28.23 5.75 -23.43
C ARG A 81 -27.09 6.61 -22.89
N TRP A 82 -25.87 6.11 -23.00
CA TRP A 82 -24.66 6.88 -22.75
C TRP A 82 -24.44 7.93 -23.87
N PRO A 83 -24.04 9.19 -23.57
CA PRO A 83 -23.82 9.80 -22.25
C PRO A 83 -25.07 9.92 -21.39
N VAL A 84 -24.94 9.71 -20.07
CA VAL A 84 -26.08 9.73 -19.15
C VAL A 84 -26.71 11.14 -19.12
N PRO A 85 -28.01 11.29 -19.44
CA PRO A 85 -28.64 12.60 -19.45
C PRO A 85 -28.87 13.12 -18.02
N LEU A 86 -28.85 14.45 -17.86
CA LEU A 86 -29.01 15.11 -16.57
C LEU A 86 -30.34 14.75 -15.88
N ALA A 87 -31.41 14.59 -16.65
CA ALA A 87 -32.72 14.14 -16.16
C ALA A 87 -32.66 12.75 -15.48
N PHE A 88 -31.83 11.83 -15.98
CA PHE A 88 -31.66 10.51 -15.36
C PHE A 88 -30.99 10.64 -13.99
N HIS A 89 -29.96 11.49 -13.87
CA HIS A 89 -29.32 11.76 -12.58
C HIS A 89 -30.30 12.37 -11.57
N ALA A 90 -31.11 13.34 -11.99
CA ALA A 90 -32.13 13.95 -11.13
C ALA A 90 -33.15 12.91 -10.62
N GLN A 91 -33.61 12.01 -11.51
CA GLN A 91 -34.51 10.92 -11.13
C GLN A 91 -33.86 9.95 -10.15
N LEU A 92 -32.66 9.46 -10.46
CA LEU A 92 -31.93 8.51 -9.63
C LEU A 92 -31.68 9.09 -8.23
N LEU A 93 -31.25 10.35 -8.14
CA LEU A 93 -31.04 11.04 -6.86
C LEU A 93 -32.34 11.18 -6.05
N GLY A 94 -33.47 11.38 -6.73
CA GLY A 94 -34.80 11.38 -6.10
C GLY A 94 -35.15 10.04 -5.48
N GLU A 95 -34.83 8.93 -6.15
CA GLU A 95 -35.04 7.57 -5.62
C GLU A 95 -34.07 7.27 -4.45
N LEU A 96 -32.81 7.70 -4.57
CA LEU A 96 -31.80 7.56 -3.50
C LEU A 96 -32.15 8.31 -2.22
N ALA A 97 -32.90 9.42 -2.32
CA ALA A 97 -33.34 10.18 -1.15
C ALA A 97 -34.14 9.32 -0.15
N VAL A 98 -34.89 8.33 -0.66
CA VAL A 98 -35.72 7.41 0.16
C VAL A 98 -34.85 6.56 1.08
N LEU A 99 -33.64 6.21 0.63
CA LEU A 99 -32.70 5.37 1.38
C LEU A 99 -32.03 6.11 2.55
N ARG A 100 -32.20 7.45 2.65
CA ARG A 100 -31.60 8.31 3.68
C ARG A 100 -30.10 8.04 3.89
N PRO A 101 -29.28 8.10 2.82
CA PRO A 101 -27.84 8.05 2.98
C PRO A 101 -27.36 9.25 3.81
N ARG A 102 -26.18 9.11 4.40
CA ARG A 102 -25.48 10.20 5.09
C ARG A 102 -24.99 11.28 4.14
N GLY A 103 -24.71 10.92 2.89
CA GLY A 103 -24.27 11.84 1.85
C GLY A 103 -24.14 11.10 0.53
N VAL A 104 -24.27 11.82 -0.57
CA VAL A 104 -24.21 11.26 -1.93
C VAL A 104 -23.13 11.97 -2.72
N LEU A 105 -22.18 11.23 -3.27
CA LEU A 105 -21.26 11.72 -4.29
C LEU A 105 -21.77 11.32 -5.66
N LEU A 106 -21.84 12.28 -6.58
CA LEU A 106 -22.05 12.02 -8.00
C LEU A 106 -20.72 12.21 -8.75
N ASP A 107 -20.11 11.09 -9.13
CA ASP A 107 -18.84 11.03 -9.84
C ASP A 107 -19.04 11.15 -11.36
N PHE A 108 -19.64 12.26 -11.78
CA PHE A 108 -19.88 12.62 -13.17
C PHE A 108 -19.51 14.09 -13.37
N LEU A 109 -18.69 14.36 -14.38
CA LEU A 109 -18.41 15.72 -14.81
C LEU A 109 -19.59 16.22 -15.62
N LEU A 110 -20.56 16.84 -14.96
CA LEU A 110 -21.78 17.39 -15.57
C LEU A 110 -21.50 18.73 -16.29
N ILE A 111 -20.50 18.74 -17.18
CA ILE A 111 -19.99 19.93 -17.86
C ILE A 111 -20.66 20.17 -19.22
N ASP A 112 -21.33 19.15 -19.77
CA ASP A 112 -22.00 19.25 -21.05
C ASP A 112 -23.25 20.16 -20.93
N PRO A 113 -23.54 20.98 -21.95
CA PRO A 113 -24.76 21.79 -21.96
C PRO A 113 -26.01 20.91 -21.85
N ALA A 114 -26.86 21.21 -20.87
CA ALA A 114 -28.13 20.54 -20.67
C ALA A 114 -29.30 21.52 -20.83
N PRO A 115 -30.50 21.04 -21.21
CA PRO A 115 -31.70 21.87 -21.19
C PRO A 115 -31.91 22.50 -19.81
N ARG A 116 -32.32 23.78 -19.77
CA ARG A 116 -32.60 24.50 -18.52
C ARG A 116 -33.51 23.72 -17.58
N ARG A 117 -34.54 23.05 -18.14
CA ARG A 117 -35.47 22.20 -17.38
C ARG A 117 -34.73 21.13 -16.58
N ASP A 118 -33.85 20.37 -17.23
CA ASP A 118 -33.14 19.25 -16.60
C ASP A 118 -32.18 19.74 -15.52
N VAL A 119 -31.54 20.90 -15.73
CA VAL A 119 -30.71 21.57 -14.72
C VAL A 119 -31.56 21.95 -13.50
N CYS A 120 -32.73 22.56 -13.73
CA CYS A 120 -33.61 22.95 -12.64
C CYS A 120 -34.22 21.75 -11.91
N ASP A 121 -34.49 20.64 -12.61
CA ASP A 121 -34.96 19.40 -11.99
C ASP A 121 -33.87 18.81 -11.07
N LEU A 122 -32.59 18.80 -11.52
CA LEU A 122 -31.47 18.37 -10.68
C LEU A 122 -31.30 19.29 -9.45
N LEU A 123 -31.29 20.62 -9.63
CA LEU A 123 -31.14 21.55 -8.51
C LEU A 123 -32.30 21.47 -7.53
N SER A 124 -33.51 21.21 -8.00
CA SER A 124 -34.68 20.97 -7.14
C SER A 124 -34.54 19.68 -6.33
N VAL A 125 -33.97 18.61 -6.91
CA VAL A 125 -33.66 17.37 -6.17
C VAL A 125 -32.56 17.62 -5.14
N ALA A 126 -31.50 18.33 -5.52
CA ALA A 126 -30.40 18.70 -4.62
C ALA A 126 -30.90 19.52 -3.42
N GLU A 127 -31.80 20.47 -3.65
CA GLU A 127 -32.44 21.26 -2.60
C GLU A 127 -33.27 20.40 -1.65
N ARG A 128 -34.03 19.42 -2.17
CA ARG A 128 -34.75 18.45 -1.32
C ARG A 128 -33.81 17.59 -0.48
N LEU A 129 -32.71 17.11 -1.07
CA LEU A 129 -31.69 16.36 -0.34
C LEU A 129 -31.05 17.21 0.76
N HIS A 130 -30.68 18.45 0.44
CA HIS A 130 -30.14 19.41 1.39
C HIS A 130 -31.08 19.66 2.57
N ARG A 131 -32.37 19.89 2.30
CA ARG A 131 -33.41 20.04 3.34
C ARG A 131 -33.60 18.78 4.19
N ALA A 132 -33.36 17.59 3.62
CA ALA A 132 -33.37 16.33 4.34
C ALA A 132 -32.08 16.07 5.13
N GLY A 133 -31.10 16.99 5.10
CA GLY A 133 -29.81 16.83 5.76
C GLY A 133 -28.85 15.89 5.04
N ILE A 134 -29.07 15.64 3.74
CA ILE A 134 -28.25 14.76 2.90
C ILE A 134 -27.40 15.64 1.97
N PRO A 135 -26.11 15.86 2.26
CA PRO A 135 -25.23 16.61 1.38
C PRO A 135 -25.03 15.88 0.06
N LEU A 136 -25.12 16.65 -1.04
CA LEU A 136 -24.82 16.19 -2.39
C LEU A 136 -23.47 16.78 -2.84
N TYR A 137 -22.51 15.89 -3.07
CA TYR A 137 -21.19 16.19 -3.57
C TYR A 137 -21.15 15.99 -5.08
N LEU A 138 -20.67 16.98 -5.82
CA LEU A 138 -20.57 16.92 -7.27
C LEU A 138 -19.12 17.00 -7.72
N ALA A 139 -18.71 16.02 -8.52
CA ALA A 139 -17.41 15.98 -9.14
C ALA A 139 -17.19 17.17 -10.07
N VAL A 140 -16.09 17.89 -9.89
CA VAL A 140 -15.66 18.98 -10.77
C VAL A 140 -14.16 18.89 -11.03
N THR A 141 -13.71 19.45 -12.16
CA THR A 141 -12.29 19.62 -12.47
C THR A 141 -11.75 20.98 -12.00
N ARG A 142 -12.65 21.96 -11.89
CA ARG A 142 -12.39 23.30 -11.36
C ARG A 142 -13.69 23.86 -10.77
N PRO A 143 -13.62 24.81 -9.82
CA PRO A 143 -14.81 25.43 -9.24
C PRO A 143 -15.77 26.03 -10.28
N ASP A 144 -15.23 26.57 -11.37
CA ASP A 144 -16.02 27.24 -12.42
C ASP A 144 -16.85 26.28 -13.30
N ASP A 145 -16.65 24.97 -13.18
CA ASP A 145 -17.43 23.98 -13.95
C ASP A 145 -18.93 24.01 -13.61
N LEU A 146 -19.30 24.62 -12.47
CA LEU A 146 -20.69 24.78 -12.05
C LEU A 146 -21.36 26.07 -12.57
N ALA A 147 -20.61 26.97 -13.21
CA ALA A 147 -21.14 28.24 -13.72
C ALA A 147 -22.33 28.06 -14.70
N PRO A 148 -22.34 27.07 -15.62
CA PRO A 148 -23.49 26.84 -16.49
C PRO A 148 -24.77 26.47 -15.73
N MET A 149 -24.65 25.76 -14.60
CA MET A 149 -25.80 25.40 -13.76
C MET A 149 -26.35 26.63 -13.02
N ASP A 150 -25.47 27.48 -12.50
CA ASP A 150 -25.87 28.74 -11.84
C ASP A 150 -26.54 29.71 -12.84
N ALA A 151 -26.08 29.74 -14.09
CA ALA A 151 -26.63 30.58 -15.14
C ALA A 151 -28.06 30.16 -15.59
N ALA A 152 -28.52 28.96 -15.21
CA ALA A 152 -29.86 28.49 -15.54
C ALA A 152 -30.99 29.25 -14.81
N ASP A 153 -30.66 30.07 -13.80
CA ASP A 153 -31.61 30.88 -13.01
C ASP A 153 -32.83 30.06 -12.57
N CYS A 154 -32.56 28.91 -11.95
CA CYS A 154 -33.61 28.02 -11.45
C CYS A 154 -34.25 28.60 -10.20
N ARG A 155 -35.54 28.30 -10.01
CA ARG A 155 -36.31 28.75 -8.85
C ARG A 155 -36.92 27.56 -8.14
N ASP A 156 -37.02 27.65 -6.83
CA ASP A 156 -37.68 26.64 -6.02
C ASP A 156 -39.21 26.72 -6.16
N ALA A 157 -39.92 25.83 -5.46
CA ALA A 157 -41.39 25.81 -5.47
C ALA A 157 -42.04 27.08 -4.90
N ALA A 158 -41.30 27.89 -4.12
CA ALA A 158 -41.73 29.16 -3.58
C ALA A 158 -41.34 30.37 -4.46
N GLY A 159 -40.66 30.13 -5.60
CA GLY A 159 -40.19 31.16 -6.52
C GLY A 159 -38.86 31.82 -6.13
N ALA A 160 -38.21 31.37 -5.04
CA ALA A 160 -36.91 31.86 -4.62
C ALA A 160 -35.80 31.29 -5.52
N PRO A 161 -34.73 32.06 -5.79
CA PRO A 161 -33.64 31.61 -6.65
C PRO A 161 -32.85 30.45 -6.00
N LEU A 162 -32.69 29.35 -6.72
CA LEU A 162 -31.84 28.22 -6.33
C LEU A 162 -30.39 28.51 -6.77
N ARG A 163 -29.49 28.63 -5.80
CA ARG A 163 -28.05 28.84 -6.05
C ARG A 163 -27.32 27.51 -5.94
N VAL A 164 -26.48 27.18 -6.91
CA VAL A 164 -25.73 25.91 -6.94
C VAL A 164 -24.92 25.71 -5.65
N ALA A 165 -24.20 26.75 -5.21
CA ALA A 165 -23.36 26.71 -4.01
C ALA A 165 -24.13 26.45 -2.69
N GLN A 166 -25.46 26.58 -2.68
CA GLN A 166 -26.29 26.29 -1.50
C GLN A 166 -26.68 24.82 -1.41
N VAL A 167 -26.81 24.14 -2.55
CA VAL A 167 -27.42 22.80 -2.63
C VAL A 167 -26.44 21.73 -3.13
N LEU A 168 -25.32 22.13 -3.73
CA LEU A 168 -24.24 21.26 -4.19
C LEU A 168 -22.93 21.64 -3.53
N THR A 169 -22.16 20.62 -3.14
CA THR A 169 -20.78 20.80 -2.67
C THR A 169 -19.80 20.35 -3.76
N PRO A 170 -19.04 21.27 -4.39
CA PRO A 170 -18.06 20.89 -5.39
C PRO A 170 -16.91 20.10 -4.74
N VAL A 171 -16.45 19.05 -5.41
CA VAL A 171 -15.31 18.25 -4.97
C VAL A 171 -14.37 17.89 -6.12
N ALA A 172 -13.07 17.86 -5.84
CA ALA A 172 -12.08 17.45 -6.82
C ALA A 172 -12.07 15.92 -6.98
N VAL A 173 -12.08 15.47 -8.24
CA VAL A 173 -11.98 14.04 -8.61
C VAL A 173 -10.69 13.72 -9.36
N GLN A 174 -9.68 14.58 -9.23
CA GLN A 174 -8.40 14.35 -9.89
C GLN A 174 -7.74 13.04 -9.43
N ARG A 175 -7.36 12.22 -10.40
CA ARG A 175 -6.67 10.96 -10.17
C ARG A 175 -5.16 11.18 -10.12
N GLN A 176 -4.50 10.59 -9.12
CA GLN A 176 -3.05 10.52 -9.05
C GLN A 176 -2.61 9.10 -9.35
N VAL A 177 -2.23 8.87 -10.61
CA VAL A 177 -1.60 7.61 -11.02
C VAL A 177 -0.10 7.68 -10.77
N ASP A 178 0.49 6.53 -10.48
CA ASP A 178 1.93 6.44 -10.38
C ASP A 178 2.56 6.50 -11.78
N GLY A 179 3.55 7.39 -11.98
CA GLY A 179 4.12 7.63 -13.31
C GLY A 179 4.89 6.45 -13.92
N SER A 180 5.21 5.39 -13.18
CA SER A 180 5.94 4.24 -13.74
C SER A 180 5.07 3.03 -14.09
N ASP A 181 4.02 2.77 -13.31
CA ASP A 181 3.15 1.60 -13.51
C ASP A 181 1.66 1.95 -13.66
N PHE A 182 1.33 3.24 -13.62
CA PHE A 182 -0.03 3.79 -13.73
C PHE A 182 -1.01 3.32 -12.64
N VAL A 183 -0.58 2.58 -11.63
CA VAL A 183 -1.45 2.05 -10.58
C VAL A 183 -1.83 3.15 -9.58
N SER A 184 -3.12 3.20 -9.22
CA SER A 184 -3.68 4.16 -8.28
C SER A 184 -3.39 3.79 -6.81
N ARG A 185 -2.18 4.09 -6.32
CA ARG A 185 -1.79 3.87 -4.90
C ARG A 185 -1.96 5.10 -4.01
N ARG A 186 -2.10 6.29 -4.60
CA ARG A 186 -2.14 7.56 -3.88
C ARG A 186 -3.44 8.28 -4.14
N TYR A 187 -3.93 9.01 -3.15
CA TYR A 187 -5.12 9.84 -3.26
C TYR A 187 -4.83 11.27 -2.82
N PRO A 188 -5.09 12.30 -3.66
CA PRO A 188 -4.78 13.69 -3.32
C PRO A 188 -5.64 14.17 -2.14
N PHE A 189 -5.10 15.09 -1.33
CA PHE A 189 -5.89 15.75 -0.30
C PHE A 189 -6.81 16.83 -0.88
N GLU A 190 -6.28 17.59 -1.83
CA GLU A 190 -6.94 18.68 -2.51
C GLU A 190 -6.33 18.84 -3.91
N GLN A 191 -7.10 19.41 -4.82
CA GLN A 191 -6.59 19.96 -6.07
C GLN A 191 -6.22 21.42 -5.83
N ARG A 192 -4.92 21.70 -5.93
CA ARG A 192 -4.36 23.01 -5.59
C ARG A 192 -3.44 23.50 -6.70
N LEU A 193 -3.65 24.75 -7.13
CA LEU A 193 -2.73 25.41 -8.05
C LEU A 193 -1.37 25.64 -7.37
N PRO A 194 -0.27 25.68 -8.14
CA PRO A 194 1.03 26.10 -7.61
C PRO A 194 0.90 27.46 -6.90
N ASN A 195 1.59 27.63 -5.76
CA ASN A 195 1.61 28.86 -4.94
C ASN A 195 0.34 29.19 -4.13
N VAL A 196 -0.69 28.37 -4.18
CA VAL A 196 -1.85 28.48 -3.27
C VAL A 196 -1.50 27.85 -1.92
N ALA A 197 -1.98 28.41 -0.81
CA ALA A 197 -1.72 27.88 0.53
C ALA A 197 -2.39 26.50 0.71
N ALA A 198 -1.75 25.60 1.45
CA ALA A 198 -2.32 24.28 1.72
C ALA A 198 -3.65 24.38 2.47
N GLY A 199 -4.64 23.58 2.07
CA GLY A 199 -5.99 23.58 2.64
C GLY A 199 -6.91 24.66 2.10
N SER A 200 -6.46 25.44 1.11
CA SER A 200 -7.30 26.42 0.39
C SER A 200 -7.61 26.02 -1.05
N GLY A 201 -7.16 24.83 -1.47
CA GLY A 201 -7.54 24.24 -2.75
C GLY A 201 -8.95 23.65 -2.72
N LEU A 202 -9.34 23.05 -3.84
CA LEU A 202 -10.57 22.28 -3.92
C LEU A 202 -10.34 20.91 -3.27
N ALA A 203 -10.95 20.67 -2.12
CA ALA A 203 -10.82 19.39 -1.42
C ALA A 203 -11.25 18.22 -2.32
N SER A 204 -10.49 17.12 -2.27
CA SER A 204 -10.84 15.91 -2.99
C SER A 204 -12.08 15.24 -2.41
N ALA A 205 -12.85 14.52 -3.23
CA ALA A 205 -14.16 13.98 -2.85
C ALA A 205 -14.17 13.25 -1.50
N ALA A 206 -13.27 12.29 -1.31
CA ALA A 206 -13.17 11.54 -0.05
C ALA A 206 -12.82 12.44 1.15
N VAL A 207 -11.91 13.40 0.97
CA VAL A 207 -11.51 14.33 2.03
C VAL A 207 -12.66 15.23 2.44
N ARG A 208 -13.38 15.79 1.47
CA ARG A 208 -14.53 16.65 1.75
C ARG A 208 -15.64 15.89 2.47
N MET A 209 -16.01 14.71 1.97
CA MET A 209 -17.04 13.86 2.58
C MET A 209 -16.69 13.46 4.01
N TYR A 210 -15.43 13.09 4.26
CA TYR A 210 -14.96 12.81 5.62
C TYR A 210 -15.05 14.07 6.51
N CYS A 211 -14.48 15.19 6.06
CA CYS A 211 -14.40 16.40 6.88
C CYS A 211 -15.75 17.05 7.17
N ASP A 212 -16.78 16.85 6.34
CA ASP A 212 -18.12 17.33 6.62
C ASP A 212 -18.81 16.57 7.77
N THR A 213 -18.26 15.44 8.20
CA THR A 213 -18.69 14.77 9.45
C THR A 213 -18.07 15.37 10.70
N GLU A 214 -17.03 16.17 10.55
CA GLU A 214 -16.33 16.81 11.66
C GLU A 214 -17.07 18.09 12.08
N ARG A 215 -16.88 18.51 13.33
CA ARG A 215 -17.52 19.73 13.85
C ARG A 215 -17.10 21.00 13.09
N VAL A 216 -15.88 21.01 12.54
CA VAL A 216 -15.33 22.17 11.82
C VAL A 216 -14.68 21.68 10.51
N PRO A 217 -15.47 21.54 9.42
CA PRO A 217 -15.01 20.92 8.18
C PRO A 217 -13.76 21.60 7.57
N ALA A 218 -13.73 22.94 7.55
CA ALA A 218 -12.59 23.68 7.02
C ALA A 218 -11.28 23.42 7.79
N ALA A 219 -11.37 23.30 9.13
CA ALA A 219 -10.21 22.98 9.95
C ALA A 219 -9.73 21.54 9.72
N CYS A 220 -10.65 20.61 9.45
CA CYS A 220 -10.32 19.24 9.06
C CYS A 220 -9.56 19.20 7.73
N VAL A 221 -10.05 19.88 6.68
CA VAL A 221 -9.38 19.94 5.38
C VAL A 221 -7.98 20.55 5.52
N ALA A 222 -7.89 21.69 6.21
CA ALA A 222 -6.62 22.35 6.48
C ALA A 222 -5.65 21.50 7.32
N ARG A 223 -6.15 20.63 8.21
CA ARG A 223 -5.34 19.68 8.97
C ARG A 223 -4.79 18.57 8.08
N LEU A 224 -5.61 18.00 7.22
CA LEU A 224 -5.22 16.91 6.32
C LEU A 224 -4.21 17.35 5.26
N ALA A 225 -4.38 18.56 4.71
CA ALA A 225 -3.47 19.12 3.71
C ALA A 225 -2.22 19.81 4.30
N ARG A 226 -2.11 19.96 5.62
CA ARG A 226 -1.12 20.84 6.25
C ARG A 226 0.32 20.43 5.95
N GLY A 227 1.09 21.38 5.40
CA GLY A 227 2.54 21.23 5.25
C GLY A 227 2.97 20.28 4.13
N GLU A 228 2.00 19.75 3.39
CA GLU A 228 2.21 18.83 2.29
C GLU A 228 2.34 19.60 0.96
N THR A 229 3.06 19.03 0.00
CA THR A 229 3.24 19.64 -1.34
C THR A 229 1.93 19.59 -2.15
N PRO A 230 1.75 20.42 -3.21
CA PRO A 230 0.51 20.40 -3.99
C PRO A 230 0.18 19.04 -4.65
N ASP A 231 1.20 18.22 -4.91
CA ASP A 231 1.09 16.87 -5.44
C ASP A 231 1.00 15.79 -4.35
N ALA A 232 0.97 16.18 -3.08
CA ALA A 232 0.89 15.24 -1.98
C ALA A 232 -0.50 14.60 -1.87
N GLY A 233 -0.49 13.38 -1.38
CA GLY A 233 -1.66 12.57 -1.13
C GLY A 233 -1.37 11.53 -0.07
N PHE A 234 -2.40 10.80 0.34
CA PHE A 234 -2.24 9.65 1.22
C PHE A 234 -2.24 8.35 0.43
N GLU A 235 -1.60 7.32 1.00
CA GLU A 235 -1.61 5.98 0.42
C GLU A 235 -2.98 5.32 0.63
N LEU A 236 -3.46 4.70 -0.44
CA LEU A 236 -4.62 3.84 -0.42
C LEU A 236 -4.22 2.45 0.02
N ALA A 237 -4.81 1.98 1.11
CA ALA A 237 -4.83 0.56 1.45
C ALA A 237 -5.99 -0.08 0.68
N TRP A 238 -5.62 -0.89 -0.31
CA TRP A 238 -6.56 -1.72 -1.06
C TRP A 238 -6.72 -3.04 -0.32
N SER A 239 -7.95 -3.33 0.13
CA SER A 239 -8.30 -4.63 0.70
C SER A 239 -8.01 -5.73 -0.33
N PRO A 240 -7.27 -6.80 0.01
CA PRO A 240 -7.09 -7.93 -0.90
C PRO A 240 -8.37 -8.75 -1.04
N GLU A 241 -9.19 -8.81 0.02
CA GLU A 241 -10.53 -9.38 -0.06
C GLU A 241 -11.51 -8.37 -0.69
N GLY A 242 -12.40 -8.83 -1.56
CA GLY A 242 -13.55 -8.02 -1.95
C GLY A 242 -14.50 -7.78 -0.78
N ASP A 243 -15.41 -6.81 -0.89
CA ASP A 243 -16.49 -6.71 0.10
C ASP A 243 -17.37 -7.98 0.04
N PRO A 244 -17.65 -8.66 1.17
CA PRO A 244 -18.48 -9.87 1.18
C PRO A 244 -19.86 -9.68 0.55
N PHE A 245 -20.40 -8.45 0.59
CA PHE A 245 -21.65 -8.09 -0.09
C PHE A 245 -21.58 -8.43 -1.58
N ASN A 246 -20.42 -8.25 -2.22
CA ASN A 246 -20.23 -8.43 -3.66
C ASN A 246 -20.23 -9.90 -4.10
N GLN A 247 -20.14 -10.84 -3.15
CA GLN A 247 -20.22 -12.28 -3.45
C GLN A 247 -21.52 -12.65 -4.16
N ARG A 248 -22.60 -11.89 -3.93
CA ARG A 248 -23.93 -12.17 -4.48
C ARG A 248 -24.00 -12.09 -6.01
N TRP A 249 -23.17 -11.25 -6.63
CA TRP A 249 -23.15 -11.05 -8.07
C TRP A 249 -21.85 -11.56 -8.72
N SER A 250 -20.88 -12.02 -7.93
CA SER A 250 -19.66 -12.67 -8.43
C SER A 250 -19.83 -14.18 -8.53
N HIS A 251 -19.54 -14.75 -9.70
CA HIS A 251 -19.45 -16.20 -9.89
C HIS A 251 -18.22 -16.84 -9.24
N THR A 252 -17.21 -16.03 -8.88
CA THR A 252 -15.98 -16.46 -8.21
C THR A 252 -16.04 -16.07 -6.73
N SER A 253 -15.44 -16.88 -5.85
CA SER A 253 -15.29 -16.50 -4.44
C SER A 253 -14.49 -15.20 -4.31
N CYS A 254 -15.08 -14.20 -3.65
CA CYS A 254 -14.44 -12.94 -3.28
C CYS A 254 -13.40 -13.12 -2.17
N LYS A 255 -13.50 -14.23 -1.43
CA LYS A 255 -12.52 -14.61 -0.42
C LYS A 255 -11.56 -15.63 -1.02
N GLN A 256 -10.41 -15.15 -1.50
CA GLN A 256 -9.30 -16.00 -1.87
C GLN A 256 -8.32 -16.05 -0.70
N THR A 257 -8.44 -17.06 0.15
CA THR A 257 -7.46 -17.28 1.21
C THR A 257 -6.19 -17.84 0.59
N THR A 258 -5.26 -16.97 0.19
CA THR A 258 -3.89 -17.38 -0.07
C THR A 258 -3.16 -17.41 1.26
N SER A 259 -2.76 -18.60 1.70
CA SER A 259 -1.84 -18.71 2.83
C SER A 259 -0.58 -17.89 2.49
N PRO A 260 -0.04 -17.07 3.41
CA PRO A 260 1.20 -16.33 3.16
C PRO A 260 2.32 -17.24 2.66
N VAL A 261 2.39 -18.48 3.17
CA VAL A 261 3.35 -19.50 2.73
C VAL A 261 3.04 -19.97 1.30
N SER A 262 1.77 -20.20 0.95
CA SER A 262 1.42 -20.62 -0.41
C SER A 262 1.59 -19.50 -1.43
N ALA A 263 1.27 -18.26 -1.08
CA ALA A 263 1.52 -17.10 -1.93
C ALA A 263 3.02 -16.97 -2.24
N VAL A 264 3.84 -17.06 -1.19
CA VAL A 264 5.30 -16.97 -1.29
C VAL A 264 5.92 -18.13 -2.09
N LEU A 265 5.37 -19.35 -2.02
CA LEU A 265 5.91 -20.53 -2.69
C LEU A 265 5.36 -20.73 -4.12
N ASN A 266 4.09 -20.44 -4.36
CA ASN A 266 3.39 -20.78 -5.60
C ASN A 266 3.21 -19.58 -6.55
N GLU A 267 3.20 -18.36 -6.02
CA GLU A 267 2.92 -17.13 -6.78
C GLU A 267 3.92 -16.03 -6.40
N PRO A 268 5.22 -16.17 -6.75
CA PRO A 268 6.21 -15.12 -6.52
C PRO A 268 6.01 -13.88 -7.41
N ALA A 269 5.10 -13.97 -8.39
CA ALA A 269 4.65 -12.85 -9.21
C ALA A 269 3.57 -12.05 -8.46
N LEU A 270 3.19 -10.90 -9.02
CA LEU A 270 2.20 -9.97 -8.44
C LEU A 270 1.00 -10.71 -7.79
N PRO A 271 0.49 -10.21 -6.65
CA PRO A 271 -0.69 -10.78 -6.00
C PRO A 271 -1.80 -11.00 -7.03
N ARG A 272 -2.46 -12.16 -6.98
CA ARG A 272 -3.65 -12.40 -7.80
C ARG A 272 -4.65 -11.28 -7.57
N GLU A 273 -5.07 -10.65 -8.66
CA GLU A 273 -6.14 -9.67 -8.64
C GLU A 273 -7.41 -10.33 -8.11
N SER A 274 -8.00 -9.76 -7.05
CA SER A 274 -9.32 -10.10 -6.59
C SER A 274 -10.33 -9.74 -7.68
N PRO A 275 -11.23 -10.66 -8.05
CA PRO A 275 -12.29 -10.38 -9.01
C PRO A 275 -13.42 -9.52 -8.42
N CYS A 276 -13.46 -9.39 -7.09
CA CYS A 276 -14.53 -8.68 -6.39
C CYS A 276 -14.05 -7.32 -5.89
N PRO A 277 -14.77 -6.23 -6.16
CA PRO A 277 -14.40 -4.90 -5.68
C PRO A 277 -14.30 -4.83 -4.16
N PRO A 278 -13.44 -3.93 -3.63
CA PRO A 278 -13.16 -3.82 -2.21
C PRO A 278 -14.29 -3.19 -1.39
N ILE A 279 -15.20 -2.47 -2.05
CA ILE A 279 -16.32 -1.74 -1.45
C ILE A 279 -17.63 -2.39 -1.91
N ALA A 280 -18.65 -2.42 -1.05
CA ALA A 280 -19.96 -2.92 -1.40
C ALA A 280 -20.54 -2.18 -2.61
N THR A 281 -21.00 -2.94 -3.59
CA THR A 281 -21.43 -2.45 -4.90
C THR A 281 -22.90 -2.76 -5.13
N LEU A 282 -23.66 -1.72 -5.45
CA LEU A 282 -25.02 -1.81 -5.96
C LEU A 282 -25.05 -1.38 -7.43
N PHE A 283 -25.85 -2.06 -8.25
CA PHE A 283 -26.15 -1.58 -9.60
C PHE A 283 -27.39 -0.70 -9.55
N ALA A 284 -27.38 0.42 -10.28
CA ALA A 284 -28.54 1.33 -10.33
C ALA A 284 -29.80 0.60 -10.85
N GLY A 285 -29.63 -0.42 -11.71
CA GLY A 285 -30.72 -1.28 -12.17
C GLY A 285 -31.46 -1.97 -11.02
N ALA A 286 -30.74 -2.40 -9.98
CA ALA A 286 -31.34 -3.04 -8.80
C ALA A 286 -32.20 -2.07 -7.97
N LEU A 287 -31.91 -0.77 -8.02
CA LEU A 287 -32.76 0.25 -7.40
C LEU A 287 -33.98 0.58 -8.28
N LEU A 288 -33.78 0.64 -9.61
CA LEU A 288 -34.80 1.03 -10.58
C LEU A 288 -35.81 -0.08 -10.85
N SER A 289 -35.40 -1.34 -10.73
CA SER A 289 -36.26 -2.54 -10.86
C SER A 289 -35.91 -3.56 -9.77
N PRO A 290 -36.31 -3.31 -8.50
CA PRO A 290 -35.92 -4.17 -7.38
C PRO A 290 -36.49 -5.59 -7.46
N GLU A 291 -37.61 -5.76 -8.16
CA GLU A 291 -38.25 -7.08 -8.37
C GLU A 291 -37.40 -8.01 -9.25
N GLU A 292 -36.53 -7.44 -10.08
CA GLU A 292 -35.65 -8.19 -10.97
C GLU A 292 -34.34 -8.63 -10.30
N ASP A 293 -33.97 -8.00 -9.18
CA ASP A 293 -32.75 -8.34 -8.43
C ASP A 293 -33.08 -9.22 -7.21
N ALA A 294 -33.14 -10.54 -7.46
CA ALA A 294 -33.31 -11.55 -6.43
C ALA A 294 -32.25 -11.47 -5.31
N ALA A 295 -31.13 -10.79 -5.53
CA ALA A 295 -30.05 -10.67 -4.57
C ALA A 295 -30.30 -9.62 -3.46
N LEU A 296 -31.36 -8.81 -3.53
CA LEU A 296 -31.73 -7.83 -2.50
C LEU A 296 -32.71 -8.36 -1.43
N GLY A 297 -33.08 -9.65 -1.53
CA GLY A 297 -33.98 -10.33 -0.60
C GLY A 297 -35.45 -9.95 -0.80
N PRO A 298 -36.40 -10.71 -0.22
CA PRO A 298 -37.83 -10.42 -0.33
C PRO A 298 -38.13 -9.10 0.40
N GLY A 299 -38.33 -8.01 -0.36
CA GLY A 299 -38.72 -6.70 0.17
C GLY A 299 -37.61 -5.66 0.34
N ASN A 300 -36.42 -5.86 -0.25
CA ASN A 300 -35.32 -4.89 -0.25
C ASN A 300 -34.73 -4.54 1.13
N GLU A 301 -34.91 -5.39 2.13
CA GLU A 301 -34.40 -5.15 3.50
C GLU A 301 -32.87 -4.96 3.50
N ASP A 302 -32.16 -5.72 2.66
CA ASP A 302 -30.72 -5.60 2.46
C ASP A 302 -30.32 -4.24 1.88
N LEU A 303 -31.14 -3.65 1.00
CA LEU A 303 -30.87 -2.36 0.37
C LEU A 303 -30.90 -1.24 1.42
N PHE A 304 -31.96 -1.17 2.22
CA PHE A 304 -32.07 -0.18 3.30
C PHE A 304 -31.02 -0.40 4.39
N GLY A 305 -30.75 -1.66 4.75
CA GLY A 305 -29.71 -2.01 5.72
C GLY A 305 -28.30 -1.63 5.26
N LEU A 306 -28.02 -1.73 3.95
CA LEU A 306 -26.73 -1.35 3.39
C LEU A 306 -26.56 0.16 3.23
N THR A 307 -27.62 0.85 2.80
CA THR A 307 -27.55 2.25 2.34
C THR A 307 -27.94 3.28 3.40
N GLY A 308 -28.77 2.90 4.37
CA GLY A 308 -29.20 3.79 5.45
C GLY A 308 -28.04 4.33 6.27
N GLY A 309 -27.88 5.66 6.31
CA GLY A 309 -26.79 6.32 7.04
C GLY A 309 -25.38 6.07 6.48
N SER A 310 -25.27 5.46 5.30
CA SER A 310 -24.01 5.23 4.56
C SER A 310 -23.64 6.42 3.67
N PHE A 311 -22.38 6.50 3.25
CA PHE A 311 -21.98 7.35 2.13
C PHE A 311 -22.18 6.61 0.82
N LEU A 312 -23.04 7.13 -0.05
CA LEU A 312 -23.26 6.58 -1.39
C LEU A 312 -22.39 7.32 -2.40
N MET A 313 -21.67 6.58 -3.23
CA MET A 313 -20.90 7.14 -4.34
C MET A 313 -21.42 6.57 -5.65
N VAL A 314 -22.00 7.43 -6.47
CA VAL A 314 -22.61 7.07 -7.75
C VAL A 314 -21.59 7.32 -8.85
N GLY A 315 -21.20 6.26 -9.55
CA GLY A 315 -20.29 6.33 -10.70
C GLY A 315 -20.83 5.54 -11.90
N GLY A 316 -20.10 5.61 -13.02
CA GLY A 316 -20.47 4.95 -14.27
C GLY A 316 -19.53 3.80 -14.63
N ASN A 317 -20.08 2.72 -15.18
CA ASN A 317 -19.29 1.70 -15.86
C ASN A 317 -19.88 1.46 -17.24
N PHE A 318 -19.38 2.19 -18.24
CA PHE A 318 -19.87 2.12 -19.61
C PHE A 318 -18.76 1.68 -20.55
N ARG A 319 -19.13 0.91 -21.56
CA ARG A 319 -18.21 0.52 -22.63
C ARG A 319 -17.70 1.78 -23.33
N GLY A 320 -16.38 1.98 -23.28
CA GLY A 320 -15.70 3.09 -23.94
C GLY A 320 -15.68 4.41 -23.18
N SER A 321 -16.19 4.50 -21.93
CA SER A 321 -16.08 5.75 -21.13
C SER A 321 -14.63 6.07 -20.74
N GLY A 322 -13.77 5.06 -20.64
CA GLY A 322 -12.36 5.21 -20.24
C GLY A 322 -12.15 5.54 -18.77
N ASP A 323 -13.21 5.61 -17.96
CA ASP A 323 -13.12 5.86 -16.52
C ASP A 323 -12.84 4.57 -15.73
N LEU A 324 -11.72 3.94 -16.07
CA LEU A 324 -11.21 2.77 -15.35
C LEU A 324 -9.92 3.15 -14.62
N VAL A 325 -9.74 2.58 -13.44
CA VAL A 325 -8.54 2.69 -12.60
C VAL A 325 -7.87 1.33 -12.46
N THR A 326 -6.55 1.33 -12.64
CA THR A 326 -5.70 0.19 -12.31
C THR A 326 -5.43 0.21 -10.81
N THR A 327 -5.68 -0.92 -10.16
CA THR A 327 -5.49 -1.07 -8.72
C THR A 327 -4.41 -2.13 -8.47
N PRO A 328 -3.75 -2.12 -7.31
CA PRO A 328 -2.71 -3.11 -7.02
C PRO A 328 -3.28 -4.49 -6.65
N MET A 329 -4.57 -4.59 -6.28
CA MET A 329 -5.17 -5.81 -5.71
C MET A 329 -6.41 -6.30 -6.44
N HIS A 330 -6.99 -5.53 -7.34
CA HIS A 330 -8.21 -5.83 -8.07
C HIS A 330 -8.01 -5.58 -9.54
N THR A 331 -8.88 -6.18 -10.35
CA THR A 331 -8.99 -5.88 -11.77
C THR A 331 -9.24 -4.39 -12.01
N LEU A 332 -9.25 -3.95 -13.27
CA LEU A 332 -9.70 -2.61 -13.62
C LEU A 332 -11.08 -2.33 -12.99
N LEU A 333 -11.15 -1.27 -12.18
CA LEU A 333 -12.39 -0.84 -11.53
C LEU A 333 -12.84 0.51 -12.11
N PRO A 334 -14.14 0.82 -12.12
CA PRO A 334 -14.64 2.17 -12.36
C PRO A 334 -13.98 3.23 -11.47
N GLY A 335 -13.81 4.46 -11.98
CA GLY A 335 -13.14 5.57 -11.29
C GLY A 335 -13.68 5.85 -9.89
N VAL A 336 -14.99 5.73 -9.69
CA VAL A 336 -15.66 5.93 -8.40
C VAL A 336 -15.09 5.07 -7.25
N TYR A 337 -14.55 3.88 -7.53
CA TYR A 337 -13.95 3.03 -6.49
C TYR A 337 -12.69 3.65 -5.88
N TYR A 338 -11.96 4.44 -6.66
CA TYR A 338 -10.80 5.17 -6.16
C TYR A 338 -11.21 6.20 -5.09
N HIS A 339 -12.34 6.88 -5.27
CA HIS A 339 -12.92 7.77 -4.27
C HIS A 339 -13.49 6.99 -3.06
N ALA A 340 -14.15 5.86 -3.31
CA ALA A 340 -14.77 5.06 -2.26
C ALA A 340 -13.75 4.44 -1.30
N VAL A 341 -12.69 3.85 -1.85
CA VAL A 341 -11.59 3.30 -1.04
C VAL A 341 -10.87 4.41 -0.28
N ALA A 342 -10.68 5.57 -0.89
CA ALA A 342 -10.10 6.73 -0.21
C ALA A 342 -10.92 7.18 1.01
N LEU A 343 -12.26 7.25 0.88
CA LEU A 343 -13.14 7.61 1.99
C LEU A 343 -13.13 6.52 3.06
N GLU A 344 -13.18 5.24 2.66
CA GLU A 344 -13.09 4.13 3.61
C GLU A 344 -11.77 4.17 4.39
N ASN A 345 -10.65 4.47 3.74
CA ASN A 345 -9.35 4.64 4.38
C ASN A 345 -9.38 5.79 5.40
N LEU A 346 -9.97 6.94 5.07
CA LEU A 346 -10.11 8.07 6.01
C LEU A 346 -10.99 7.69 7.21
N LEU A 347 -12.08 6.97 7.01
CA LEU A 347 -12.95 6.49 8.09
C LEU A 347 -12.25 5.45 8.96
N ALA A 348 -11.57 4.47 8.36
CA ALA A 348 -10.82 3.42 9.05
C ALA A 348 -9.69 4.00 9.90
N PHE A 349 -9.00 5.02 9.40
CA PHE A 349 -7.91 5.69 10.09
C PHE A 349 -8.32 6.94 10.87
N ASP A 350 -9.61 7.22 11.06
CA ASP A 350 -10.08 8.39 11.84
C ASP A 350 -9.44 9.71 11.37
N GLY A 351 -9.44 9.94 10.06
CA GLY A 351 -8.85 11.12 9.44
C GLY A 351 -7.33 11.22 9.62
N HIS A 352 -6.65 10.08 9.83
CA HIS A 352 -5.22 9.99 10.00
C HIS A 352 -4.57 9.00 9.02
N PRO A 353 -4.73 9.23 7.70
CA PRO A 353 -4.28 8.30 6.70
C PRO A 353 -2.74 8.20 6.67
N LYS A 354 -2.23 7.16 6.00
CA LYS A 354 -0.79 6.93 5.86
C LYS A 354 -0.23 7.80 4.73
N VAL A 355 0.87 8.50 4.99
CA VAL A 355 1.48 9.44 4.03
C VAL A 355 2.96 9.12 3.93
N ARG A 356 3.48 9.00 2.70
CA ARG A 356 4.91 8.73 2.46
C ARG A 356 5.78 9.82 3.05
N LYS A 357 6.96 9.43 3.56
CA LYS A 357 7.94 10.36 4.15
C LYS A 357 8.40 11.48 3.21
N GLU A 358 8.35 11.26 1.90
CA GLU A 358 8.79 12.23 0.88
C GLU A 358 7.88 13.45 0.74
N PHE A 359 6.61 13.33 1.13
CA PHE A 359 5.62 14.43 1.11
C PHE A 359 5.53 15.16 2.46
N ARG A 360 5.86 14.47 3.55
CA ARG A 360 5.77 15.02 4.91
C ARG A 360 6.74 16.16 5.19
N ASN A 361 6.30 17.08 6.05
CA ASN A 361 7.10 18.22 6.52
C ASN A 361 7.12 18.27 8.06
N PRO A 362 8.29 18.36 8.71
CA PRO A 362 9.64 18.39 8.16
C PRO A 362 10.17 17.02 7.74
N LYS A 363 10.72 16.93 6.52
CA LYS A 363 11.32 15.70 5.96
C LYS A 363 12.44 15.14 6.84
N LEU A 364 13.23 16.02 7.46
CA LEU A 364 14.40 15.66 8.27
C LEU A 364 14.04 14.71 9.42
N LEU A 365 12.86 14.86 10.03
CA LEU A 365 12.42 13.98 11.12
C LEU A 365 12.36 12.51 10.65
N PHE A 366 11.76 12.25 9.49
CA PHE A 366 11.59 10.90 8.95
C PHE A 366 12.90 10.28 8.47
N TYR A 367 13.80 11.09 7.87
CA TYR A 367 15.14 10.60 7.52
C TYR A 367 16.03 10.37 8.75
N SER A 368 15.88 11.19 9.80
CA SER A 368 16.60 10.97 11.07
C SER A 368 16.15 9.70 11.77
N TYR A 369 14.87 9.35 11.64
CA TYR A 369 14.32 8.09 12.10
C TYR A 369 14.94 6.89 11.35
N ASP A 370 14.97 6.93 10.01
CA ASP A 370 15.64 5.89 9.21
C ASP A 370 17.13 5.75 9.62
N LEU A 371 17.82 6.89 9.79
CA LEU A 371 19.22 6.91 10.20
C LEU A 371 19.42 6.26 11.57
N LEU A 372 18.54 6.54 12.55
CA LEU A 372 18.61 5.96 13.88
C LEU A 372 18.45 4.43 13.83
N VAL A 373 17.47 3.93 13.09
CA VAL A 373 17.26 2.49 12.91
C VAL A 373 18.49 1.84 12.28
N LEU A 374 19.00 2.41 11.19
CA LEU A 374 20.20 1.91 10.50
C LEU A 374 21.45 2.00 11.38
N TRP A 375 21.54 3.01 12.24
CA TRP A 375 22.65 3.17 13.18
C TRP A 375 22.64 2.09 14.25
N ILE A 376 21.47 1.75 14.82
CA ILE A 376 21.32 0.64 15.76
C ILE A 376 21.68 -0.69 15.08
N LEU A 377 21.21 -0.93 13.86
CA LEU A 377 21.56 -2.14 13.10
C LEU A 377 23.06 -2.23 12.82
N ALA A 378 23.70 -1.12 12.44
CA ALA A 378 25.15 -1.05 12.25
C ALA A 378 25.92 -1.27 13.56
N ALA A 379 25.40 -0.78 14.69
CA ALA A 379 26.00 -0.99 16.00
C ALA A 379 25.93 -2.47 16.42
N ILE A 380 24.81 -3.15 16.20
CA ILE A 380 24.66 -4.60 16.43
C ILE A 380 25.66 -5.37 15.57
N TYR A 381 25.75 -5.03 14.28
CA TYR A 381 26.71 -5.64 13.36
C TYR A 381 28.16 -5.50 13.85
N GLN A 382 28.56 -4.29 14.27
CA GLN A 382 29.91 -4.05 14.79
C GLN A 382 30.17 -4.74 16.13
N TRP A 383 29.19 -4.73 17.04
CA TRP A 383 29.30 -5.42 18.32
C TRP A 383 29.51 -6.92 18.10
N ARG A 384 28.72 -7.52 17.21
CA ARG A 384 28.89 -8.91 16.77
C ARG A 384 30.29 -9.12 16.22
N GLN A 385 30.74 -8.29 15.27
CA GLN A 385 32.06 -8.43 14.64
C GLN A 385 33.20 -8.37 15.67
N ARG A 386 33.16 -7.44 16.62
CA ARG A 386 34.15 -7.36 17.70
C ARG A 386 34.09 -8.55 18.63
N SER A 387 32.90 -9.00 19.00
CA SER A 387 32.71 -10.14 19.90
C SER A 387 33.23 -11.43 19.25
N VAL A 388 33.02 -11.62 17.95
CA VAL A 388 33.63 -12.72 17.17
C VAL A 388 35.15 -12.60 17.18
N GLN A 389 35.70 -11.40 16.92
CA GLN A 389 37.15 -11.17 16.95
C GLN A 389 37.77 -11.44 18.33
N HIS A 390 37.08 -11.12 19.42
CA HIS A 390 37.54 -11.41 20.78
C HIS A 390 37.49 -12.90 21.12
N LEU A 391 36.46 -13.61 20.65
CA LEU A 391 36.32 -15.06 20.87
C LEU A 391 37.27 -15.87 19.99
N GLN A 392 37.70 -15.32 18.85
CA GLN A 392 38.51 -16.00 17.85
C GLN A 392 39.87 -15.32 17.68
N ALA A 393 40.76 -15.50 18.66
CA ALA A 393 42.19 -15.20 18.48
C ALA A 393 42.83 -16.05 17.35
N ALA A 394 42.18 -17.15 16.94
CA ALA A 394 42.48 -17.90 15.72
C ALA A 394 41.56 -17.43 14.58
N GLN A 395 42.13 -16.85 13.51
CA GLN A 395 41.48 -16.16 12.37
C GLN A 395 40.52 -17.00 11.49
N ARG A 396 39.58 -17.79 12.02
CA ARG A 396 38.67 -18.61 11.21
C ARG A 396 37.20 -18.26 11.42
N SER A 397 36.55 -17.75 10.38
CA SER A 397 35.10 -17.51 10.35
C SER A 397 34.32 -18.78 10.71
N PRO A 398 33.19 -18.69 11.43
CA PRO A 398 32.34 -19.85 11.68
C PRO A 398 31.74 -20.46 10.40
N PHE A 399 31.72 -19.71 9.29
CA PHE A 399 31.29 -20.20 7.97
C PHE A 399 32.45 -20.71 7.10
N MET A 400 33.70 -20.58 7.56
CA MET A 400 34.80 -21.26 6.91
C MET A 400 34.83 -22.72 7.33
N LEU A 401 34.79 -23.59 6.32
CA LEU A 401 34.99 -25.02 6.49
C LEU A 401 36.36 -25.27 7.14
N SER A 402 36.41 -26.11 8.18
CA SER A 402 37.69 -26.60 8.71
C SER A 402 38.52 -27.25 7.61
N ASP A 403 39.83 -27.37 7.84
CA ASP A 403 40.70 -28.16 6.95
C ASP A 403 40.21 -29.61 6.85
N ALA A 404 39.64 -30.15 7.94
CA ALA A 404 39.01 -31.47 7.98
C ALA A 404 37.71 -31.52 7.16
N ALA A 405 36.84 -30.51 7.26
CA ALA A 405 35.63 -30.46 6.42
C ALA A 405 35.98 -30.23 4.94
N ARG A 406 37.00 -29.42 4.63
CA ARG A 406 37.51 -29.21 3.27
C ARG A 406 38.09 -30.48 2.69
N SER A 407 38.91 -31.21 3.45
CA SER A 407 39.48 -32.49 3.00
C SER A 407 38.42 -33.58 2.87
N TRP A 408 37.38 -33.55 3.72
CA TRP A 408 36.23 -34.45 3.61
C TRP A 408 35.35 -34.13 2.38
N LEU A 409 35.16 -32.85 2.06
CA LEU A 409 34.41 -32.40 0.87
C LEU A 409 35.22 -32.56 -0.43
N ALA A 410 36.54 -32.47 -0.39
CA ALA A 410 37.42 -32.56 -1.55
C ALA A 410 37.14 -33.79 -2.45
N PRO A 411 37.01 -35.04 -1.94
CA PRO A 411 36.68 -36.18 -2.78
C PRO A 411 35.25 -36.15 -3.34
N VAL A 412 34.30 -35.51 -2.63
CA VAL A 412 32.93 -35.32 -3.13
C VAL A 412 32.92 -34.34 -4.29
N ILE A 413 33.62 -33.21 -4.13
CA ILE A 413 33.76 -32.17 -5.16
C ILE A 413 34.54 -32.73 -6.37
N ALA A 414 35.63 -33.47 -6.15
CA ALA A 414 36.47 -34.04 -7.20
C ALA A 414 35.77 -35.14 -8.02
N ARG A 415 34.78 -35.83 -7.44
CA ARG A 415 33.95 -36.83 -8.15
C ARG A 415 32.88 -36.20 -9.05
N CYS A 416 32.64 -34.90 -8.91
CA CYS A 416 31.66 -34.18 -9.71
C CYS A 416 32.39 -33.44 -10.85
N PRO A 417 32.07 -33.67 -12.12
CA PRO A 417 32.72 -32.96 -13.23
C PRO A 417 32.55 -31.45 -13.06
N THR A 418 33.64 -30.68 -13.17
CA THR A 418 33.65 -29.21 -13.13
C THR A 418 32.53 -28.52 -13.94
N PRO A 419 32.16 -28.98 -15.16
CA PRO A 419 31.03 -28.37 -15.89
C PRO A 419 29.67 -28.59 -15.21
N LEU A 420 29.46 -29.71 -14.53
CA LEU A 420 28.20 -30.02 -13.83
C LEU A 420 28.00 -29.17 -12.59
N TRP A 421 29.06 -28.88 -11.83
CA TRP A 421 28.97 -27.96 -10.68
C TRP A 421 28.78 -26.51 -11.11
N MET A 422 29.44 -26.06 -12.18
CA MET A 422 29.20 -24.72 -12.74
C MET A 422 27.79 -24.58 -13.32
N LEU A 423 27.29 -25.58 -14.06
CA LEU A 423 25.90 -25.60 -14.53
C LEU A 423 24.91 -25.63 -13.36
N GLY A 424 25.17 -26.42 -12.32
CA GLY A 424 24.34 -26.45 -11.11
C GLY A 424 24.36 -25.14 -10.33
N ALA A 425 25.52 -24.50 -10.19
CA ALA A 425 25.67 -23.22 -9.51
C ALA A 425 25.03 -22.08 -10.32
N VAL A 426 25.16 -22.08 -11.64
CA VAL A 426 24.52 -21.11 -12.54
C VAL A 426 23.01 -21.33 -12.58
N ALA A 427 22.54 -22.58 -12.71
CA ALA A 427 21.11 -22.91 -12.65
C ALA A 427 20.52 -22.55 -11.29
N MET A 428 21.25 -22.81 -10.19
CA MET A 428 20.86 -22.38 -8.85
C MET A 428 20.85 -20.85 -8.76
N LEU A 429 21.86 -20.13 -9.25
CA LEU A 429 21.86 -18.66 -9.27
C LEU A 429 20.70 -18.07 -10.10
N LEU A 430 20.35 -18.71 -11.23
CA LEU A 430 19.20 -18.33 -12.05
C LEU A 430 17.86 -18.64 -11.36
N LEU A 431 17.75 -19.79 -10.67
CA LEU A 431 16.60 -20.14 -9.80
C LEU A 431 16.48 -19.18 -8.61
N LEU A 432 17.61 -18.82 -7.98
CA LEU A 432 17.71 -17.87 -6.88
C LEU A 432 17.39 -16.44 -7.33
N ALA A 433 17.66 -16.09 -8.59
CA ALA A 433 17.25 -14.83 -9.19
C ALA A 433 15.74 -14.79 -9.48
N ALA A 434 15.14 -15.94 -9.82
CA ALA A 434 13.73 -16.05 -10.17
C ALA A 434 12.78 -16.22 -8.95
N PHE A 435 13.23 -16.81 -7.84
CA PHE A 435 12.37 -17.11 -6.67
C PHE A 435 13.03 -16.69 -5.35
N LYS A 436 12.70 -15.48 -4.85
CA LYS A 436 13.27 -14.87 -3.63
C LYS A 436 13.04 -15.65 -2.34
N SER A 437 11.96 -16.42 -2.29
CA SER A 437 11.55 -17.23 -1.15
C SER A 437 12.23 -18.59 -1.12
N LEU A 438 12.33 -19.26 -2.28
CA LEU A 438 13.21 -20.42 -2.44
C LEU A 438 14.66 -20.04 -2.13
N GLN A 439 15.07 -18.80 -2.45
CA GLN A 439 16.39 -18.28 -2.09
C GLN A 439 16.62 -18.23 -0.59
N LEU A 440 15.67 -17.74 0.20
CA LEU A 440 15.82 -17.70 1.65
C LEU A 440 15.89 -19.11 2.25
N ILE A 441 15.03 -20.03 1.79
CA ILE A 441 14.99 -21.42 2.25
C ILE A 441 16.25 -22.18 1.83
N ALA A 442 16.70 -22.04 0.59
CA ALA A 442 17.91 -22.69 0.09
C ALA A 442 19.16 -22.16 0.79
N VAL A 443 19.24 -20.85 1.03
CA VAL A 443 20.35 -20.25 1.81
C VAL A 443 20.31 -20.77 3.24
N ALA A 444 19.14 -20.77 3.89
CA ALA A 444 19.00 -21.31 5.25
C ALA A 444 19.36 -22.80 5.33
N ALA A 445 18.86 -23.62 4.40
CA ALA A 445 19.16 -25.05 4.33
C ALA A 445 20.64 -25.32 4.05
N THR A 446 21.26 -24.53 3.17
CA THR A 446 22.70 -24.61 2.89
C THR A 446 23.52 -24.24 4.12
N ILE A 447 23.14 -23.18 4.83
CA ILE A 447 23.79 -22.78 6.09
C ILE A 447 23.65 -23.90 7.12
N VAL A 448 22.44 -24.47 7.30
CA VAL A 448 22.19 -25.56 8.24
C VAL A 448 23.00 -26.80 7.87
N LEU A 449 23.07 -27.16 6.58
CA LEU A 449 23.85 -28.30 6.10
C LEU A 449 25.36 -28.09 6.34
N LEU A 450 25.88 -26.90 6.00
CA LEU A 450 27.28 -26.56 6.22
C LEU A 450 27.62 -26.61 7.72
N VAL A 451 26.76 -26.07 8.57
CA VAL A 451 26.90 -26.15 10.03
C VAL A 451 26.85 -27.61 10.49
N ALA A 452 25.94 -28.44 9.98
CA ALA A 452 25.84 -29.85 10.36
C ALA A 452 27.07 -30.68 9.96
N VAL A 453 27.59 -30.48 8.73
CA VAL A 453 28.83 -31.10 8.26
C VAL A 453 30.00 -30.68 9.14
N GLU A 454 30.11 -29.38 9.45
CA GLU A 454 31.18 -28.86 10.28
C GLU A 454 31.12 -29.43 11.71
N MET A 455 29.93 -29.47 12.31
CA MET A 455 29.73 -30.04 13.66
C MET A 455 29.99 -31.55 13.70
N ARG A 456 29.93 -32.26 12.57
CA ARG A 456 30.24 -33.69 12.49
C ARG A 456 31.74 -33.97 12.38
N VAL A 457 32.48 -33.09 11.72
CA VAL A 457 33.89 -33.33 11.34
C VAL A 457 34.88 -32.59 12.23
N ALA A 458 34.49 -31.44 12.80
CA ALA A 458 35.39 -30.64 13.62
C ALA A 458 35.73 -31.31 14.96
N PRO A 459 36.95 -31.14 15.50
CA PRO A 459 37.31 -31.60 16.84
C PRO A 459 36.41 -31.00 17.93
N ALA A 460 36.12 -31.75 19.01
CA ALA A 460 35.20 -31.31 20.07
C ALA A 460 35.58 -29.96 20.71
N THR A 461 36.88 -29.63 20.77
CA THR A 461 37.38 -28.32 21.24
C THR A 461 37.00 -27.19 20.29
N GLU A 462 37.13 -27.39 18.96
CA GLU A 462 36.70 -26.42 17.95
C GLU A 462 35.17 -26.30 17.86
N GLN A 463 34.44 -27.40 18.06
CA GLN A 463 32.97 -27.40 18.04
C GLN A 463 32.40 -26.43 19.06
N ARG A 464 32.96 -26.37 20.27
CA ARG A 464 32.45 -25.47 21.32
C ARG A 464 32.63 -23.99 20.94
N ASP A 465 33.75 -23.62 20.35
CA ASP A 465 34.00 -22.24 19.95
C ASP A 465 33.21 -21.84 18.70
N ARG A 466 33.02 -22.77 17.76
CA ARG A 466 32.12 -22.59 16.62
C ARG A 466 30.67 -22.43 17.07
N LEU A 467 30.22 -23.23 18.04
CA LEU A 467 28.87 -23.12 18.59
C LEU A 467 28.66 -21.78 19.29
N LYS A 468 29.63 -21.26 20.07
CA LYS A 468 29.57 -19.91 20.64
C LYS A 468 29.48 -18.84 19.54
N GLY A 469 30.29 -18.97 18.49
CA GLY A 469 30.23 -18.08 17.33
C GLY A 469 28.85 -18.11 16.67
N LEU A 470 28.32 -19.28 16.37
CA LEU A 470 26.99 -19.47 15.79
C LEU A 470 25.88 -18.88 16.68
N LEU A 471 25.92 -19.14 17.99
CA LEU A 471 24.97 -18.56 18.95
C LEU A 471 25.04 -17.03 18.96
N LEU A 472 26.23 -16.44 18.88
CA LEU A 472 26.39 -14.99 18.77
C LEU A 472 25.82 -14.44 17.46
N TYR A 473 25.98 -15.16 16.33
CA TYR A 473 25.37 -14.81 15.05
C TYR A 473 23.84 -14.83 15.12
N ILE A 474 23.27 -15.91 15.67
CA ILE A 474 21.82 -16.05 15.86
C ILE A 474 21.31 -14.95 16.79
N GLY A 475 21.97 -14.70 17.92
CA GLY A 475 21.60 -13.65 18.85
C GLY A 475 21.62 -12.25 18.22
N ALA A 476 22.65 -11.93 17.44
CA ALA A 476 22.72 -10.66 16.71
C ALA A 476 21.61 -10.55 15.65
N MET A 477 21.30 -11.64 14.94
CA MET A 477 20.23 -11.67 13.94
C MET A 477 18.85 -11.47 14.59
N VAL A 478 18.56 -12.18 15.68
CA VAL A 478 17.31 -12.02 16.45
C VAL A 478 17.18 -10.60 16.97
N LEU A 479 18.26 -10.02 17.50
CA LEU A 479 18.27 -8.64 17.98
C LEU A 479 18.01 -7.64 16.84
N SER A 480 18.63 -7.84 15.66
CA SER A 480 18.35 -7.01 14.47
C SER A 480 16.91 -7.14 13.99
N LEU A 481 16.34 -8.35 13.97
CA LEU A 481 14.93 -8.56 13.63
C LEU A 481 14.00 -7.86 14.65
N ALA A 482 14.30 -7.93 15.94
CA ALA A 482 13.54 -7.23 16.97
C ALA A 482 13.58 -5.71 16.77
N VAL A 483 14.75 -5.14 16.42
CA VAL A 483 14.88 -3.71 16.07
C VAL A 483 14.03 -3.37 14.83
N ILE A 484 14.03 -4.22 13.80
CA ILE A 484 13.22 -3.98 12.59
C ILE A 484 11.73 -4.06 12.91
N VAL A 485 11.27 -5.08 13.64
CA VAL A 485 9.85 -5.21 14.04
C VAL A 485 9.40 -4.01 14.87
N LEU A 486 10.24 -3.57 15.82
CA LEU A 486 9.97 -2.37 16.59
C LEU A 486 9.94 -1.13 15.70
N ALA A 487 10.87 -1.00 14.75
CA ALA A 487 10.88 0.11 13.80
C ALA A 487 9.65 0.10 12.87
N VAL A 488 9.22 -1.06 12.39
CA VAL A 488 7.97 -1.18 11.62
C VAL A 488 6.79 -0.73 12.46
N TRP A 489 6.69 -1.22 13.70
CA TRP A 489 5.61 -0.85 14.61
C TRP A 489 5.60 0.66 14.94
N VAL A 490 6.75 1.25 15.27
CA VAL A 490 6.89 2.70 15.52
C VAL A 490 6.55 3.49 14.26
N GLY A 491 7.12 3.11 13.12
CA GLY A 491 6.89 3.74 11.82
C GLY A 491 5.41 3.74 11.43
N TYR A 492 4.74 2.60 11.59
CA TYR A 492 3.34 2.44 11.23
C TYR A 492 2.38 3.11 12.24
N ARG A 493 2.57 2.87 13.54
CA ARG A 493 1.64 3.30 14.59
C ARG A 493 1.82 4.78 14.96
N TRP A 494 3.06 5.23 15.10
CA TRP A 494 3.38 6.57 15.60
C TRP A 494 3.70 7.54 14.46
N LEU A 495 4.56 7.13 13.53
CA LEU A 495 4.93 7.98 12.40
C LEU A 495 3.93 7.92 11.25
N ARG A 496 2.99 6.96 11.24
CA ARG A 496 1.94 6.79 10.23
C ARG A 496 2.50 6.68 8.81
N LEU A 497 3.64 6.00 8.68
CA LEU A 497 4.25 5.66 7.41
C LEU A 497 3.52 4.46 6.76
N PRO A 498 3.56 4.32 5.43
CA PRO A 498 3.07 3.13 4.74
C PRO A 498 4.11 1.99 4.73
N PRO A 499 3.68 0.74 4.46
CA PRO A 499 4.58 -0.42 4.52
C PRO A 499 5.77 -0.44 3.58
N GLY A 500 5.66 0.21 2.43
CA GLY A 500 6.76 0.29 1.46
C GLY A 500 8.03 0.93 2.04
N ASP A 501 7.95 1.72 3.10
CA ASP A 501 9.10 2.45 3.66
C ASP A 501 10.00 1.60 4.58
N TRP A 502 9.59 0.42 5.05
CA TRP A 502 10.36 -0.37 6.03
C TRP A 502 11.05 -1.61 5.46
N LEU A 503 10.62 -2.12 4.30
CA LEU A 503 11.19 -3.34 3.72
C LEU A 503 12.67 -3.21 3.36
N GLY A 504 13.15 -1.99 3.12
CA GLY A 504 14.58 -1.71 2.96
C GLY A 504 15.42 -2.12 4.17
N TYR A 505 14.88 -2.08 5.40
CA TYR A 505 15.62 -2.48 6.59
C TYR A 505 15.89 -3.99 6.64
N PHE A 506 14.95 -4.81 6.18
CA PHE A 506 15.14 -6.27 6.08
C PHE A 506 16.24 -6.60 5.07
N SER A 507 16.23 -5.94 3.90
CA SER A 507 17.29 -6.10 2.90
C SER A 507 18.65 -5.69 3.44
N PHE A 508 18.73 -4.58 4.18
CA PHE A 508 19.98 -4.13 4.81
C PHE A 508 20.48 -5.11 5.88
N ALA A 509 19.60 -5.60 6.76
CA ALA A 509 19.98 -6.59 7.76
C ALA A 509 20.41 -7.91 7.08
N ALA A 510 19.66 -8.43 6.13
CA ALA A 510 20.05 -9.65 5.43
C ALA A 510 21.40 -9.50 4.69
N PHE A 511 21.57 -8.42 3.92
CA PHE A 511 22.80 -8.20 3.15
C PHE A 511 24.02 -7.94 4.07
N GLY A 512 23.84 -7.11 5.09
CA GLY A 512 24.89 -6.79 6.06
C GLY A 512 25.33 -8.02 6.85
N PHE A 513 24.41 -8.92 7.21
CA PHE A 513 24.76 -10.11 7.98
C PHE A 513 25.51 -11.17 7.15
N PHE A 514 25.07 -11.43 5.91
CA PHE A 514 25.59 -12.55 5.12
C PHE A 514 26.66 -12.15 4.09
N VAL A 515 26.43 -11.09 3.30
CA VAL A 515 27.28 -10.76 2.14
C VAL A 515 28.51 -9.97 2.54
N ALA A 516 28.34 -8.96 3.41
CA ALA A 516 29.46 -8.14 3.86
C ALA A 516 30.48 -8.97 4.67
N HIS A 517 30.01 -9.97 5.43
CA HIS A 517 30.90 -10.81 6.22
C HIS A 517 31.79 -11.70 5.34
N ALA A 518 31.21 -12.37 4.34
CA ALA A 518 31.95 -13.26 3.44
C ALA A 518 33.00 -12.49 2.61
N THR A 519 32.64 -11.31 2.10
CA THR A 519 33.54 -10.48 1.28
C THR A 519 34.67 -9.85 2.09
N ILE A 520 34.40 -9.35 3.30
CA ILE A 520 35.44 -8.77 4.17
C ILE A 520 36.48 -9.82 4.59
N LEU A 521 36.04 -11.05 4.87
CA LEU A 521 36.95 -12.13 5.25
C LEU A 521 37.85 -12.58 4.08
N GLU A 522 37.27 -12.76 2.90
CA GLU A 522 38.03 -13.19 1.72
C GLU A 522 39.00 -12.09 1.26
N PHE A 523 38.59 -10.82 1.33
CA PHE A 523 39.48 -9.70 1.05
C PHE A 523 40.63 -9.61 2.05
N GLY A 524 40.34 -9.72 3.35
CA GLY A 524 41.37 -9.73 4.40
C GLY A 524 42.41 -10.83 4.18
N ARG A 525 41.96 -12.04 3.86
CA ARG A 525 42.83 -13.17 3.56
C ARG A 525 43.77 -12.89 2.38
N ARG A 526 43.24 -12.35 1.28
CA ARG A 526 44.06 -12.02 0.09
C ARG A 526 45.10 -10.93 0.38
N VAL A 527 44.77 -9.95 1.22
CA VAL A 527 45.73 -8.92 1.63
C VAL A 527 46.86 -9.52 2.48
N ASP A 528 46.52 -10.41 3.42
CA ASP A 528 47.53 -11.09 4.24
C ASP A 528 48.42 -12.00 3.39
N GLU A 529 47.86 -12.75 2.44
CA GLU A 529 48.61 -13.56 1.48
C GLU A 529 49.58 -12.72 0.63
N LEU A 530 49.13 -11.55 0.14
CA LEU A 530 49.98 -10.62 -0.61
C LEU A 530 51.07 -9.99 0.26
N TYR A 531 50.78 -9.68 1.52
CA TYR A 531 51.75 -9.14 2.45
C TYR A 531 52.83 -10.17 2.79
N VAL A 532 52.45 -11.41 3.06
CA VAL A 532 53.38 -12.52 3.31
C VAL A 532 54.24 -12.80 2.08
N ALA A 533 53.65 -12.87 0.88
CA ALA A 533 54.37 -13.07 -0.37
C ALA A 533 55.39 -11.94 -0.65
N ARG A 534 55.03 -10.69 -0.34
CA ARG A 534 55.94 -9.55 -0.47
C ARG A 534 57.09 -9.61 0.53
N LYS A 535 56.83 -10.06 1.76
CA LYS A 535 57.85 -10.21 2.81
C LYS A 535 58.82 -11.35 2.50
N SER A 536 58.35 -12.46 1.92
CA SER A 536 59.20 -13.56 1.48
C SER A 536 60.08 -13.22 0.28
N HIS A 537 59.63 -12.35 -0.63
CA HIS A 537 60.46 -11.91 -1.77
C HIS A 537 61.38 -10.72 -1.45
N GLY A 538 61.05 -9.89 -0.46
CA GLY A 538 61.89 -8.76 -0.04
C GLY A 538 63.11 -9.13 0.80
N GLY A 539 63.19 -10.36 1.33
CA GLY A 539 64.31 -10.85 2.15
C GLY A 539 65.40 -11.59 1.37
N ALA A 540 65.31 -11.68 0.03
CA ALA A 540 66.25 -12.39 -0.83
C ALA A 540 67.11 -11.44 -1.70
N ARG A 541 67.35 -10.21 -1.24
CA ARG A 541 68.28 -9.28 -1.88
C ARG A 541 69.43 -8.92 -0.94
#